data_AF-A0A8X8WWQ5-F1
#
_entry.id   AF-A0A8X8WWQ5-F1
#
_cell.length_a   1.000
_cell.length_b   1.000
_cell.length_c   1.000
_cell.angle_alpha   90.00
_cell.angle_beta   90.00
_cell.angle_gamma   90.00
#
_symmetry.space_group_name_H-M   'P 1'
#
loop_
_entity.id
_entity.type
_entity.pdbx_description
1 polymer ?
#
loop_
_entity_poly.entity_id
_entity_poly.type
_entity_poly.pdbx_seq_one_letter_code
_entity_poly.pdbx_strand_id
1 'polypeptide(L)'
;MVVKVYGATYAACPQRVMACLFELGFQFDLIKVDLQSGEQKQPQNLLRQGQVGDMELVRDCKGKLEKVLDVYEERLSKSKYLGGERFTIADLTHLPNTRFLMEEGGMEDLIKRRKNLHNWWLDISSRPSWLKVMDLPK
;
A
#
# COMPACT_ATOMS: atom_id res chain seq x y z
N MET A 1 19.92 10.59 17.06
CA MET A 1 18.71 9.92 17.59
C MET A 1 18.14 9.10 16.43
N VAL A 2 18.08 7.78 16.56
CA VAL A 2 17.57 6.91 15.48
C VAL A 2 16.04 6.85 15.59
N VAL A 3 15.34 7.01 14.47
CA VAL A 3 13.87 6.94 14.42
C VAL A 3 13.45 5.50 14.67
N LYS A 4 12.44 5.29 15.52
CA LYS A 4 11.88 3.95 15.79
C LYS A 4 10.57 3.78 15.04
N VAL A 5 10.45 2.69 14.29
CA VAL A 5 9.22 2.32 13.59
C VAL A 5 8.64 1.10 14.27
N TYR A 6 7.41 1.20 14.76
CA TYR A 6 6.69 0.10 15.40
C TYR A 6 5.70 -0.49 14.41
N GLY A 7 5.81 -1.78 14.10
CA GLY A 7 4.83 -2.43 13.24
C GLY A 7 5.27 -3.76 12.64
N ALA A 8 4.32 -4.41 11.98
CA ALA A 8 4.57 -5.59 11.17
C ALA A 8 4.95 -5.20 9.74
N THR A 9 5.98 -5.84 9.19
CA THR A 9 6.52 -5.58 7.84
C THR A 9 5.57 -5.98 6.72
N TYR A 10 4.62 -6.88 6.99
CA TYR A 10 3.57 -7.29 6.06
C TYR A 10 2.32 -6.41 6.12
N ALA A 11 2.21 -5.47 7.06
CA ALA A 11 1.03 -4.62 7.21
C ALA A 11 1.14 -3.35 6.37
N ALA A 12 0.04 -2.95 5.73
CA ALA A 12 0.01 -1.83 4.77
C ALA A 12 0.53 -0.50 5.36
N CYS A 13 0.12 -0.17 6.58
CA CYS A 13 0.46 1.11 7.18
C CYS A 13 1.95 1.22 7.57
N PRO A 14 2.55 0.24 8.28
CA PRO A 14 4.00 0.21 8.50
C PRO A 14 4.81 0.23 7.20
N GLN A 15 4.38 -0.53 6.18
CA GLN A 15 5.02 -0.52 4.85
C GLN A 15 5.10 0.89 4.25
N ARG A 16 4.04 1.70 4.38
CA ARG A 16 4.03 3.09 3.91
C ARG A 16 5.08 3.96 4.61
N VAL A 17 5.20 3.81 5.94
CA VAL A 17 6.18 4.57 6.74
C VAL A 17 7.60 4.16 6.35
N MET A 18 7.88 2.86 6.26
CA MET A 18 9.19 2.34 5.90
C MET A 18 9.59 2.75 4.49
N ALA A 19 8.67 2.68 3.52
CA ALA A 19 8.92 3.13 2.14
C ALA A 19 9.31 4.62 2.10
N CYS A 20 8.61 5.46 2.87
CA CYS A 20 8.92 6.89 2.97
C CYS A 20 10.31 7.14 3.57
N LEU A 21 10.65 6.44 4.67
CA LEU A 21 11.96 6.57 5.31
C LEU A 21 13.10 6.12 4.39
N PHE A 22 12.91 5.02 3.65
CA PHE A 22 13.89 4.56 2.66
C PHE A 22 14.04 5.51 1.48
N GLU A 23 12.95 6.08 0.95
CA GLU A 23 13.03 7.11 -0.10
C GLU A 23 13.79 8.34 0.35
N LEU A 24 13.60 8.76 1.60
CA LEU A 24 14.27 9.92 2.18
C LEU A 24 15.70 9.62 2.67
N GLY A 25 16.15 8.36 2.59
CA GLY A 25 17.49 7.95 3.02
C GLY A 25 17.68 7.93 4.55
N PHE A 26 16.61 7.86 5.33
CA PHE A 26 16.69 7.76 6.78
C PHE A 26 16.93 6.33 7.24
N GLN A 27 17.82 6.17 8.23
CA GLN A 27 17.96 4.95 9.00
C GLN A 27 16.92 4.93 10.13
N PHE A 28 16.39 3.75 10.41
CA PHE A 28 15.42 3.55 11.48
C PHE A 28 15.59 2.17 12.11
N ASP A 29 15.20 2.08 13.38
CA ASP A 29 15.10 0.82 14.10
C ASP A 29 13.68 0.30 13.96
N LEU A 30 13.51 -0.87 13.34
CA LEU A 30 12.22 -1.54 13.27
C LEU A 30 11.98 -2.35 14.55
N ILE A 31 10.93 -1.99 15.27
CA ILE A 31 10.43 -2.73 16.43
C ILE A 31 9.23 -3.53 15.95
N LYS A 32 9.43 -4.84 15.77
CA LYS A 32 8.39 -5.77 15.29
C LYS A 32 7.23 -5.80 16.29
N VAL A 33 6.03 -5.55 15.79
CA VAL A 33 4.77 -5.73 16.51
C VAL A 33 4.07 -6.93 15.91
N ASP A 34 3.74 -7.92 16.72
CA ASP A 34 3.14 -9.16 16.23
C ASP A 34 1.61 -9.02 16.16
N LEU A 35 1.09 -8.84 14.94
CA LEU A 35 -0.35 -8.75 14.73
C LEU A 35 -1.05 -10.11 14.82
N GLN A 36 -0.31 -11.23 14.70
CA GLN A 36 -0.88 -12.58 14.76
C GLN A 36 -1.19 -13.00 16.19
N SER A 37 -0.27 -12.74 17.13
CA SER A 37 -0.51 -12.98 18.56
C SER A 37 -1.58 -12.07 19.18
N GLY A 38 -2.01 -11.04 18.45
CA GLY A 38 -3.05 -10.13 18.92
C GLY A 38 -2.52 -9.11 19.91
N GLU A 39 -1.24 -8.73 19.84
CA GLU A 39 -0.67 -7.65 20.65
C GLU A 39 -1.45 -6.32 20.46
N GLN A 40 -1.99 -6.09 19.26
CA GLN A 40 -2.91 -4.99 18.96
C GLN A 40 -4.28 -5.13 19.63
N LYS A 41 -4.64 -6.32 20.12
CA LYS A 41 -5.95 -6.67 20.72
C LYS A 41 -5.96 -6.53 22.25
N GLN A 42 -4.99 -5.81 22.83
CA GLN A 42 -5.08 -5.35 24.22
C GLN A 42 -6.45 -4.67 24.47
N PRO A 43 -7.04 -4.77 25.68
CA PRO A 43 -8.43 -4.36 25.96
C PRO A 43 -8.80 -2.95 25.48
N GLN A 44 -7.83 -2.04 25.49
CA GLN A 44 -7.93 -0.67 24.99
C GLN A 44 -8.26 -0.53 23.48
N ASN A 45 -8.13 -1.60 22.68
CA ASN A 45 -8.23 -1.58 21.21
C ASN A 45 -9.34 -2.49 20.63
N LEU A 46 -10.16 -3.13 21.47
CA LEU A 46 -11.04 -4.26 21.08
C LEU A 46 -12.39 -3.91 20.42
N LEU A 47 -12.73 -2.64 20.21
CA LEU A 47 -14.09 -2.26 19.78
C LEU A 47 -14.40 -2.46 18.28
N ARG A 48 -13.49 -2.97 17.43
CA ARG A 48 -13.68 -2.96 15.96
C ARG A 48 -13.14 -4.15 15.14
N GLN A 49 -12.90 -5.33 15.72
CA GLN A 49 -12.34 -6.43 14.92
C GLN A 49 -13.02 -7.79 15.17
N GLY A 50 -13.61 -8.37 14.11
CA GLY A 50 -14.22 -9.71 14.15
C GLY A 50 -15.48 -9.93 13.30
N GLN A 51 -15.73 -9.16 12.24
CA GLN A 51 -16.90 -9.40 11.37
C GLN A 51 -16.58 -10.47 10.30
N VAL A 52 -17.57 -11.33 10.02
CA VAL A 52 -17.55 -12.23 8.86
C VAL A 52 -17.42 -11.38 7.59
N GLY A 53 -16.65 -11.87 6.60
CA GLY A 53 -16.45 -11.15 5.33
C GLY A 53 -17.78 -10.85 4.64
N ASP A 54 -18.01 -9.58 4.34
CA ASP A 54 -19.20 -9.09 3.66
C ASP A 54 -18.93 -8.97 2.15
N MET A 55 -19.39 -9.98 1.39
CA MET A 55 -19.15 -10.05 -0.05
C MET A 55 -19.94 -9.01 -0.85
N GLU A 56 -21.07 -8.52 -0.33
CA GLU A 56 -21.83 -7.44 -0.96
C GLU A 56 -21.06 -6.12 -0.82
N LEU A 57 -20.56 -5.83 0.39
CA LEU A 57 -19.67 -4.70 0.64
C LEU A 57 -18.40 -4.77 -0.20
N VAL A 58 -17.80 -5.96 -0.39
CA VAL A 58 -16.65 -6.14 -1.28
C VAL A 58 -17.01 -5.76 -2.72
N ARG A 59 -18.16 -6.23 -3.23
CA ARG A 59 -18.60 -5.89 -4.60
C ARG A 59 -18.82 -4.39 -4.77
N ASP A 60 -19.46 -3.75 -3.79
CA ASP A 60 -19.73 -2.31 -3.82
C ASP A 60 -18.45 -1.48 -3.72
N CYS A 61 -17.53 -1.87 -2.83
CA CYS A 61 -16.21 -1.25 -2.72
C CYS A 61 -15.40 -1.42 -4.00
N LYS A 62 -15.45 -2.60 -4.64
CA LYS A 62 -14.83 -2.85 -5.95
C LYS A 62 -15.38 -1.89 -6.99
N GLY A 63 -16.70 -1.76 -7.12
CA GLY A 63 -17.31 -0.83 -8.10
C GLY A 63 -16.95 0.64 -7.85
N LYS A 64 -16.81 1.05 -6.58
CA LYS A 64 -16.32 2.40 -6.23
C LYS A 64 -14.85 2.58 -6.61
N LEU A 65 -14.02 1.59 -6.32
CA LEU A 65 -12.60 1.60 -6.65
C LEU A 65 -12.39 1.67 -8.15
N GLU A 66 -13.17 0.94 -8.94
CA GLU A 66 -13.07 0.96 -10.40
C GLU A 66 -13.21 2.37 -10.98
N LYS A 67 -14.16 3.16 -10.47
CA LYS A 67 -14.36 4.56 -10.89
C LYS A 67 -13.17 5.44 -10.52
N VAL A 68 -12.58 5.25 -9.33
CA VAL A 68 -11.37 5.99 -8.92
C VAL A 68 -10.21 5.64 -9.85
N LEU A 69 -10.04 4.37 -10.19
CA LEU A 69 -8.97 3.91 -11.08
C LEU A 69 -9.17 4.40 -12.52
N ASP A 70 -10.40 4.61 -12.99
CA ASP A 70 -10.67 5.25 -14.28
C ASP A 70 -10.23 6.72 -14.30
N VAL A 71 -10.46 7.46 -13.21
CA VAL A 71 -9.94 8.83 -13.06
C VAL A 71 -8.42 8.84 -13.04
N TYR A 72 -7.79 7.84 -12.39
CA TYR A 72 -6.34 7.72 -12.37
C TYR A 72 -5.77 7.40 -13.75
N GLU A 73 -6.42 6.51 -14.51
CA GLU A 73 -6.03 6.20 -15.89
C GLU A 73 -6.03 7.47 -16.75
N GLU A 74 -7.08 8.29 -16.65
CA GLU A 74 -7.12 9.57 -17.37
C GLU A 74 -6.03 10.54 -16.90
N ARG A 75 -5.83 10.66 -15.58
CA ARG A 75 -4.78 11.52 -15.02
C ARG A 75 -3.38 11.12 -15.49
N LEU A 76 -3.09 9.82 -15.44
CA LEU A 76 -1.79 9.24 -15.81
C LEU A 76 -1.57 9.22 -17.32
N SER A 77 -2.63 9.36 -18.13
CA SER A 77 -2.47 9.62 -19.57
C SER A 77 -1.89 11.02 -19.87
N LYS A 78 -1.98 11.96 -18.92
CA LYS A 78 -1.56 13.37 -19.07
C LYS A 78 -0.31 13.73 -18.27
N SER A 79 0.13 12.86 -17.38
CA SER A 79 1.16 13.14 -16.38
C SER A 79 1.85 11.84 -15.98
N LYS A 80 3.17 11.86 -15.79
CA LYS A 80 3.92 10.64 -15.46
C LYS A 80 3.48 10.01 -14.12
N TYR A 81 3.20 10.85 -13.13
CA TYR A 81 2.77 10.46 -11.78
C TYR A 81 1.47 11.16 -11.41
N LEU A 82 0.81 10.72 -10.33
CA LEU A 82 -0.45 11.30 -9.87
C LEU A 82 -0.29 12.80 -9.55
N GLY A 83 0.82 13.15 -8.90
CA GLY A 83 1.17 14.51 -8.51
C GLY A 83 1.75 15.40 -9.63
N GLY A 84 2.06 14.86 -10.80
CA GLY A 84 2.75 15.59 -11.88
C GLY A 84 3.91 14.79 -12.49
N GLU A 85 4.97 15.48 -12.87
CA GLU A 85 6.12 14.88 -13.56
C GLU A 85 7.14 14.18 -12.64
N ARG A 86 6.94 14.25 -11.31
CA ARG A 86 7.85 13.67 -10.33
C ARG A 86 7.11 12.73 -9.40
N PHE A 87 7.78 11.67 -8.99
CA PHE A 87 7.31 10.77 -7.94
C PHE A 87 7.18 11.53 -6.62
N THR A 88 6.06 11.38 -5.94
CA THR A 88 5.81 12.04 -4.66
C THR A 88 5.16 11.09 -3.66
N ILE A 89 4.89 11.60 -2.45
CA ILE A 89 4.07 10.89 -1.47
C ILE A 89 2.69 10.50 -2.03
N ALA A 90 2.15 11.28 -2.99
CA ALA A 90 0.87 10.97 -3.63
C ALA A 90 0.89 9.62 -4.36
N ASP A 91 2.05 9.16 -4.84
CA ASP A 91 2.21 7.86 -5.49
C ASP A 91 2.64 6.79 -4.48
N LEU A 92 3.57 7.15 -3.58
CA LEU A 92 4.11 6.26 -2.55
C LEU A 92 3.01 5.65 -1.68
N THR A 93 1.99 6.45 -1.32
CA THR A 93 0.96 6.00 -0.37
C THR A 93 0.13 4.82 -0.87
N HIS A 94 0.09 4.61 -2.19
CA HIS A 94 -0.67 3.56 -2.86
C HIS A 94 0.09 2.24 -2.91
N LEU A 95 1.42 2.24 -2.79
CA LEU A 95 2.25 1.04 -2.92
C LEU A 95 1.73 -0.16 -2.13
N PRO A 96 1.43 -0.05 -0.82
CA PRO A 96 1.06 -1.22 -0.03
C PRO A 96 -0.29 -1.81 -0.45
N ASN A 97 -1.32 -0.97 -0.62
CA ASN A 97 -2.66 -1.45 -0.96
C ASN A 97 -2.74 -1.97 -2.40
N THR A 98 -2.07 -1.32 -3.35
CA THR A 98 -2.03 -1.79 -4.73
C THR A 98 -1.26 -3.11 -4.84
N ARG A 99 -0.19 -3.30 -4.05
CA ARG A 99 0.49 -4.60 -3.94
C ARG A 99 -0.47 -5.71 -3.53
N PHE A 100 -1.28 -5.49 -2.48
CA PHE A 100 -2.27 -6.48 -2.06
C PHE A 100 -3.24 -6.83 -3.19
N LEU A 101 -3.73 -5.84 -3.94
CA LEU A 101 -4.61 -6.11 -5.10
C LEU A 101 -3.90 -6.93 -6.18
N MET A 102 -2.62 -6.64 -6.43
CA MET A 102 -1.82 -7.24 -7.50
C MET A 102 -1.29 -8.65 -7.19
N GLU A 103 -1.07 -8.97 -5.92
CA GLU A 103 -0.35 -10.19 -5.51
C GLU A 103 -1.20 -11.17 -4.68
N GLU A 104 -2.15 -10.68 -3.88
CA GLU A 104 -2.83 -11.50 -2.86
C GLU A 104 -4.36 -11.47 -2.99
N GLY A 105 -4.92 -10.39 -3.52
CA GLY A 105 -6.35 -10.13 -3.53
C GLY A 105 -7.11 -10.71 -4.72
N GLY A 106 -6.45 -11.32 -5.70
CA GLY A 106 -7.07 -11.79 -6.96
C GLY A 106 -7.80 -10.69 -7.73
N MET A 107 -7.30 -9.45 -7.63
CA MET A 107 -7.91 -8.24 -8.18
C MET A 107 -6.93 -7.46 -9.07
N GLU A 108 -5.89 -8.12 -9.56
CA GLU A 108 -4.84 -7.53 -10.40
C GLU A 108 -5.40 -6.95 -11.71
N ASP A 109 -6.51 -7.50 -12.21
CA ASP A 109 -7.21 -7.03 -13.40
C ASP A 109 -7.75 -5.60 -13.25
N LEU A 110 -7.98 -5.14 -12.01
CA LEU A 110 -8.34 -3.74 -11.75
C LEU A 110 -7.22 -2.78 -12.19
N ILE A 111 -5.97 -3.22 -12.11
CA ILE A 111 -4.81 -2.40 -12.49
C ILE A 111 -4.39 -2.73 -13.92
N LYS A 112 -4.18 -4.01 -14.24
CA LYS A 112 -3.58 -4.47 -15.51
C LYS A 112 -4.33 -4.03 -16.76
N ARG A 113 -5.67 -3.93 -16.70
CA ARG A 113 -6.49 -3.53 -17.86
C ARG A 113 -6.38 -2.05 -18.23
N ARG A 114 -5.84 -1.21 -17.33
CA ARG A 114 -5.70 0.24 -17.48
C ARG A 114 -4.24 0.53 -17.82
N LYS A 115 -3.96 0.85 -19.09
CA LYS A 115 -2.59 0.88 -19.62
C LYS A 115 -1.69 1.85 -18.84
N ASN A 116 -2.14 3.09 -18.63
CA ASN A 116 -1.31 4.12 -17.99
C ASN A 116 -1.15 3.83 -16.49
N LEU A 117 -2.22 3.39 -15.83
CA LEU A 117 -2.20 2.95 -14.44
C LEU A 117 -1.29 1.75 -14.22
N HIS A 118 -1.32 0.76 -15.11
CA HIS A 118 -0.46 -0.41 -15.02
C HIS A 118 1.01 -0.02 -15.22
N ASN A 119 1.32 0.83 -16.19
CA ASN A 119 2.68 1.35 -16.38
C ASN A 119 3.17 2.15 -15.16
N TRP A 120 2.31 2.98 -14.59
CA TRP A 120 2.59 3.70 -13.33
C TRP A 120 2.87 2.72 -12.20
N TRP A 121 2.07 1.66 -12.04
CA TRP A 121 2.29 0.63 -11.03
C TRP A 121 3.65 -0.04 -11.20
N LEU A 122 4.00 -0.45 -12.42
CA LEU A 122 5.31 -1.07 -12.71
C LEU A 122 6.46 -0.13 -12.36
N ASP A 123 6.35 1.15 -12.68
CA ASP A 123 7.36 2.15 -12.33
C ASP A 123 7.50 2.30 -10.82
N ILE A 124 6.41 2.62 -10.10
CA ILE A 124 6.50 2.91 -8.66
C ILE A 124 6.86 1.67 -7.82
N SER A 125 6.42 0.47 -8.23
CA SER A 125 6.71 -0.77 -7.51
C SER A 125 8.13 -1.30 -7.77
N SER A 126 8.79 -0.84 -8.84
CA SER A 126 10.20 -1.17 -9.12
C SER A 126 11.20 -0.31 -8.33
N ARG A 127 10.73 0.68 -7.56
CA ARG A 127 11.59 1.61 -6.85
C ARG A 127 12.44 0.89 -5.79
N PRO A 128 13.75 1.21 -5.66
CA PRO A 128 14.62 0.55 -4.69
C PRO A 128 14.14 0.65 -3.24
N SER A 129 13.49 1.76 -2.88
CA SER A 129 12.89 1.94 -1.54
C SER A 129 11.79 0.92 -1.26
N TRP A 130 10.95 0.63 -2.25
CA TRP A 130 9.84 -0.31 -2.13
C TRP A 130 10.35 -1.75 -2.12
N LEU A 131 11.30 -2.07 -3.00
CA LEU A 131 11.94 -3.38 -3.00
C LEU A 131 12.59 -3.68 -1.64
N LYS A 132 13.27 -2.71 -1.03
CA LYS A 132 13.80 -2.85 0.33
C LYS A 132 12.72 -3.16 1.37
N VAL A 133 11.53 -2.55 1.27
CA VAL A 133 10.40 -2.89 2.16
C VAL A 133 9.94 -4.32 1.93
N MET A 134 9.86 -4.76 0.68
CA MET A 134 9.43 -6.12 0.31
C MET A 134 10.41 -7.21 0.74
N ASP A 135 11.70 -6.88 0.82
CA ASP A 135 12.76 -7.76 1.29
C ASP A 135 12.87 -7.83 2.83
N LEU A 136 12.09 -7.02 3.56
CA LEU A 136 12.10 -7.07 5.03
C LEU A 136 11.54 -8.41 5.55
N PRO A 137 12.10 -8.97 6.63
CA PRO A 137 11.60 -10.20 7.23
C PRO A 137 10.13 -10.07 7.64
N LYS A 138 9.31 -11.06 7.30
CA LYS A 138 7.89 -11.13 7.68
C LYS A 138 7.72 -11.55 9.15
#